data_AF-A0A2N2HU61-F1
#
_entry.id   AF-A0A2N2HU61-F1
#
_cell.length_a   1.000
_cell.length_b   1.000
_cell.length_c   1.000
_cell.angle_alpha   90.00
_cell.angle_beta   90.00
_cell.angle_gamma   90.00
#
_symmetry.space_group_name_H-M   'P 1'
#
loop_
_entity.id
_entity.type
_entity.pdbx_description
1 polymer ?
#
loop_
_entity_poly.entity_id
_entity_poly.type
_entity_poly.pdbx_seq_one_letter_code
_entity_poly.pdbx_strand_id
1 'polypeptide(L)' 'DVPELGEWDIRRAPRLQYVNRNLWMGDVVFDVSCGKRALYKYAVVDERGGVVRESAMPRVTEIPHESGREWADRWS' A
#
# COMPACT_ATOMS: atom_id res chain seq x y z
N ASP A 1 4.37 6.45 -4.61
CA ASP A 1 5.79 6.87 -4.63
C ASP A 1 6.56 6.08 -5.66
N VAL A 2 6.73 4.79 -5.44
CA VAL A 2 7.37 3.85 -6.38
C VAL A 2 6.38 3.25 -7.40
N PRO A 3 6.85 2.75 -8.57
CA PRO A 3 6.00 2.18 -9.64
C PRO A 3 5.10 1.06 -9.17
N GLU A 4 5.58 0.18 -8.29
CA GLU A 4 4.84 -0.98 -7.79
C GLU A 4 3.69 -0.58 -6.85
N LEU A 5 3.75 0.63 -6.30
CA LEU A 5 2.67 1.24 -5.51
C LEU A 5 1.83 2.24 -6.32
N GLY A 6 1.98 2.26 -7.65
CA GLY A 6 1.19 3.07 -8.56
C GLY A 6 1.55 4.57 -8.56
N GLU A 7 2.69 4.96 -8.01
CA GLU A 7 3.20 6.37 -8.10
C GLU A 7 2.19 7.42 -7.63
N TRP A 8 1.38 7.10 -6.62
CA TRP A 8 0.29 7.94 -6.10
C TRP A 8 -0.95 8.08 -7.02
N ASP A 9 -1.00 7.41 -8.17
CA ASP A 9 -2.23 7.23 -8.96
C ASP A 9 -3.08 6.10 -8.33
N ILE A 10 -4.23 6.47 -7.77
CA ILE A 10 -5.14 5.55 -7.09
C ILE A 10 -5.63 4.42 -8.00
N ARG A 11 -5.68 4.64 -9.32
CA ARG A 11 -6.16 3.64 -10.30
C ARG A 11 -5.10 2.56 -10.57
N ARG A 12 -3.84 2.84 -10.22
CA ARG A 12 -2.69 1.93 -10.34
C ARG A 12 -2.28 1.33 -9.00
N ALA A 13 -2.96 1.71 -7.91
CA ALA A 13 -2.63 1.22 -6.58
C ALA A 13 -2.94 -0.29 -6.46
N PRO A 14 -2.07 -1.09 -5.83
CA PRO A 14 -2.37 -2.47 -5.48
C PRO A 14 -3.63 -2.56 -4.63
N ARG A 15 -4.44 -3.60 -4.87
CA ARG A 15 -5.68 -3.84 -4.14
C ARG A 15 -5.45 -4.80 -2.99
N LEU A 16 -5.93 -4.42 -1.81
CA LEU A 16 -6.06 -5.33 -0.69
C LEU A 16 -7.37 -6.12 -0.80
N GLN A 17 -7.33 -7.36 -0.32
CA GLN A 17 -8.46 -8.24 -0.21
C GLN A 17 -9.05 -8.15 1.20
N TYR A 18 -10.38 -8.13 1.27
CA TYR A 18 -11.09 -8.19 2.55
C TYR A 18 -10.90 -9.57 3.17
N VAL A 19 -10.38 -9.61 4.38
CA VAL A 19 -10.25 -10.86 5.15
C VAL A 19 -11.37 -10.93 6.19
N ASN A 20 -11.54 -9.86 6.98
CA ASN A 20 -12.60 -9.74 7.98
C ASN A 20 -12.82 -8.26 8.36
N ARG A 21 -13.68 -8.02 9.35
CA ARG A 21 -14.14 -6.68 9.76
C ARG A 21 -13.01 -5.67 9.99
N ASN A 22 -11.84 -6.09 10.44
CA ASN A 22 -10.72 -5.20 10.77
C ASN A 22 -9.40 -5.57 10.06
N LEU A 23 -9.43 -6.49 9.10
CA LEU A 23 -8.25 -6.94 8.38
C LEU A 23 -8.47 -6.94 6.88
N TRP A 24 -7.58 -6.23 6.20
CA TRP A 24 -7.39 -6.25 4.76
C TRP A 24 -5.94 -6.66 4.50
N MET A 25 -5.73 -7.50 3.49
CA MET A 25 -4.41 -8.08 3.20
C MET A 25 -4.19 -8.16 1.70
N GLY A 26 -2.95 -8.02 1.25
CA GLY A 26 -2.58 -8.21 -0.14
C GLY A 26 -1.07 -8.22 -0.29
N ASP A 27 -0.62 -8.90 -1.34
CA ASP A 27 0.78 -9.00 -1.68
C ASP A 27 1.14 -7.96 -2.75
N VAL A 28 2.33 -7.39 -2.62
CA VAL A 28 2.91 -6.49 -3.63
C VAL A 28 4.30 -7.02 -3.96
N VAL A 29 4.52 -7.31 -5.24
CA VAL A 29 5.83 -7.69 -5.75
C VAL A 29 6.59 -6.42 -6.13
N PHE A 30 7.81 -6.28 -5.63
CA PHE A 30 8.70 -5.18 -5.95
C PHE A 30 9.82 -5.69 -6.85
N ASP A 31 9.84 -5.23 -8.10
CA ASP A 31 10.85 -5.63 -9.09
C ASP A 31 11.93 -4.56 -9.30
N VAL A 32 11.55 -3.29 -9.20
CA VAL A 32 12.39 -2.13 -9.56
C VAL A 32 12.88 -1.37 -8.32
N SER A 33 12.13 -1.46 -7.24
CA SER A 33 12.31 -0.62 -6.06
C SER A 33 12.95 -1.31 -4.86
N CYS A 34 13.45 -2.54 -5.02
CA CYS A 34 14.20 -3.26 -3.98
C CYS A 34 15.39 -2.45 -3.47
N GLY A 35 15.59 -2.43 -2.16
CA GLY A 35 16.65 -1.67 -1.47
C GLY A 35 16.40 -0.16 -1.40
N LYS A 36 15.27 0.33 -1.92
CA LYS A 36 14.91 1.75 -1.85
C LYS A 36 13.95 2.00 -0.69
N ARG A 37 13.95 3.24 -0.20
CA ARG A 37 12.88 3.74 0.65
C ARG A 37 11.66 4.05 -0.21
N ALA A 38 10.48 3.65 0.25
CA ALA A 38 9.21 3.96 -0.37
C ALA A 38 8.28 4.64 0.63
N LEU A 39 7.53 5.63 0.15
CA LEU A 39 6.43 6.23 0.89
C LEU A 39 5.09 5.67 0.43
N TYR A 40 4.19 5.40 1.37
CA TYR A 40 2.86 4.90 1.07
C TYR A 40 1.79 5.32 2.08
N LYS A 41 0.53 5.17 1.67
CA LYS A 41 -0.66 5.36 2.50
C LYS A 41 -1.71 4.35 2.09
N TYR A 42 -2.57 4.00 3.02
CA TYR A 42 -3.79 3.29 2.69
C TYR A 42 -4.88 4.24 2.21
N ALA A 43 -5.74 3.73 1.33
CA ALA A 43 -6.89 4.43 0.81
C ALA A 43 -8.08 3.47 0.72
N VAL A 44 -9.27 3.96 1.07
CA VAL A 44 -10.54 3.28 0.84
C VAL A 44 -11.19 3.94 -0.37
N VAL A 45 -11.57 3.12 -1.35
CA VAL A 45 -12.29 3.56 -2.55
C VAL A 45 -13.67 2.94 -2.50
N ASP A 46 -14.72 3.76 -2.50
CA ASP A 46 -16.09 3.28 -2.57
C ASP A 46 -16.49 2.88 -4.00
N GLU A 47 -17.66 2.24 -4.15
CA GLU A 47 -18.17 1.76 -5.45
C GLU A 47 -18.45 2.88 -6.46
N ARG A 48 -18.57 4.13 -6.00
CA ARG A 48 -18.79 5.32 -6.83
C ARG A 48 -17.48 6.03 -7.18
N GLY A 49 -16.34 5.51 -6.73
CA GLY A 49 -15.01 6.09 -6.93
C GLY A 49 -14.65 7.18 -5.93
N GLY A 50 -15.41 7.35 -4.84
CA GLY A 50 -15.04 8.22 -3.72
C GLY A 50 -13.80 7.67 -3.03
N VAL A 51 -12.80 8.53 -2.79
CA VAL A 51 -11.51 8.13 -2.21
C VAL A 51 -11.31 8.78 -0.85
N VAL A 52 -11.19 7.97 0.19
CA VAL A 52 -10.77 8.39 1.53
C VAL A 52 -9.36 7.88 1.77
N ARG A 53 -8.43 8.79 2.11
CA ARG A 53 -7.03 8.45 2.42
C ARG A 53 -6.78 8.57 3.91
N GLU A 54 -5.76 7.86 4.40
CA GLU A 54 -5.22 8.08 5.74
C GLU A 54 -4.90 9.57 5.97
N SER A 55 -5.19 10.02 7.19
CA SER A 55 -5.08 11.43 7.58
C SER A 55 -3.64 11.84 7.95
N ALA A 56 -2.87 10.90 8.51
CA ALA A 56 -1.49 11.09 8.95
C ALA A 56 -0.49 11.28 7.79
N MET A 57 0.75 11.69 8.05
CA MET A 57 1.83 11.73 7.03
C MET A 57 2.05 10.33 6.42
N PRO A 58 2.50 10.20 5.14
CA PRO A 58 2.80 8.90 4.57
C PRO A 58 3.75 8.07 5.43
N ARG A 59 3.47 6.76 5.47
CA ARG A 59 4.35 5.76 6.07
C ARG A 59 5.61 5.66 5.21
N VAL A 60 6.74 5.38 5.86
CA VAL A 60 8.02 5.16 5.19
C VAL A 60 8.45 3.73 5.50
N THR A 61 8.80 2.98 4.47
CA THR A 61 9.41 1.65 4.62
C THR A 61 10.62 1.52 3.71
N GLU A 62 11.53 0.62 4.06
CA GLU A 62 12.60 0.16 3.18
C GLU A 62 12.15 -1.14 2.52
N ILE A 63 12.17 -1.17 1.18
CA ILE A 63 11.78 -2.36 0.43
C ILE A 63 12.90 -3.39 0.54
N PRO A 64 12.63 -4.58 1.11
CA PRO A 64 13.65 -5.60 1.29
C PRO A 64 14.16 -6.13 -0.06
N HIS A 65 15.40 -6.64 -0.06
CA HIS A 65 15.94 -7.39 -1.20
C HIS A 65 15.42 -8.84 -1.26
N GLU A 66 14.88 -9.34 -0.14
CA GLU A 66 14.38 -10.69 0.02
C GLU A 66 12.85 -10.75 0.00
N SER A 67 12.31 -11.87 -0.45
CA SER A 67 10.87 -12.15 -0.48
C SER A 67 10.31 -12.50 0.90
N GLY A 68 8.99 -12.38 1.06
CA GLY A 68 8.28 -12.93 2.22
C GLY A 68 8.30 -12.03 3.46
N ARG A 69 8.61 -10.74 3.30
CA ARG A 69 8.49 -9.77 4.39
C ARG A 69 7.05 -9.29 4.51
N GLU A 70 6.52 -9.38 5.73
CA GLU A 70 5.17 -8.92 6.05
C GLU A 70 5.20 -7.53 6.71
N TRP A 71 4.22 -6.71 6.36
CA TRP A 71 3.93 -5.44 7.03
C TRP A 71 2.52 -5.48 7.60
N ALA A 72 2.38 -5.11 8.88
CA ALA A 72 1.11 -5.07 9.58
C ALA A 72 0.88 -3.66 10.13
N ASP A 73 -0.11 -2.97 9.56
CA ASP A 73 -0.39 -1.57 9.86
C ASP A 73 -1.81 -1.37 10.37
N ARG A 74 -1.98 -0.32 11.17
CA ARG A 74 -3.29 0.15 11.62
C ARG A 74 -3.61 1.48 10.99
N TRP A 75 -4.77 1.57 10.34
CA TRP A 75 -5.28 2.79 9.71
C TRP A 75 -5.24 3.99 10.66
N SER A 76 -4.78 5.15 10.15
CA SER A 76 -4.67 6.43 10.88
C SER A 76 -5.21 7.63 10.08
#